data_AF-A0A9E0LG11-F1
#
_entry.id   AF-A0A9E0LG11-F1
#
_cell.length_a   1.000
_cell.length_b   1.000
_cell.length_c   1.000
_cell.angle_alpha   90.00
_cell.angle_beta   90.00
_cell.angle_gamma   90.00
#
_symmetry.space_group_name_H-M   'P 1'
#
loop_
_entity.id
_entity.type
_entity.pdbx_description
1 polymer ?
#
loop_
_entity_poly.entity_id
_entity_poly.type
_entity_poly.pdbx_seq_one_letter_code
_entity_poly.pdbx_strand_id
1 'polypeptide(L)'
;MPRIAETKLISILTLLSLGVLPGSADAATPSTMKKFEVRYVADDIEPSSFGAQPRTCYRAGDSYGRVEEAPDRPLGLHGLIIIAAPDVWMINLFDSSGKHIVYKSSPIQARMPILASGQKAFKDLEFGKELQFFTAKNISAKEGPEIDGAKTRSYKYSESSIDTELLINSDSEPLRLTISTPQGKRTLVYSSYKTLPFDPNKFKQPNNISFSEINYDDANALKGGEKEESEEGEKRAEENDSDSENALLKSELKTSSKIDSHYGSDSNDGSMREPKTTLSALRNSKDLWQWMTYYYLSPAPELTPAAMHLLEEEDAFDKENALPPISSFLSRVFLQNPERIKVWVNQSLITEEHKKEVLPLVLRLTRLPAAIAEAETIEKSIPSAERVNTHLDLSPDKLDTFYISAASDLDMLWGCFLATGDRRYVAKIITTVPWSKKLTGSINKIAIGAAAVWSLTSNAQQHKLVLQILKEESAAKPELQYDLNKIIEKAEKAK
;
A
#
# COMPACT_ATOMS: atom_id res chain seq x y z
N MET A 1 -2.61 32.53 -4.51
CA MET A 1 -2.60 31.48 -3.46
C MET A 1 -3.07 30.19 -4.11
N PRO A 2 -2.17 29.32 -4.60
CA PRO A 2 -2.59 28.18 -5.40
C PRO A 2 -3.00 27.00 -4.51
N ARG A 3 -4.20 26.50 -4.78
CA ARG A 3 -4.87 25.34 -4.18
C ARG A 3 -4.13 24.05 -4.54
N ILE A 4 -3.91 23.19 -3.55
CA ILE A 4 -3.18 21.91 -3.68
C ILE A 4 -4.22 20.80 -3.86
N ALA A 5 -4.09 20.02 -4.93
CA ALA A 5 -4.99 18.93 -5.31
C ALA A 5 -4.65 17.61 -4.58
N GLU A 6 -5.56 17.17 -3.71
CA GLU A 6 -6.22 15.84 -3.63
C GLU A 6 -5.70 14.70 -4.54
N THR A 7 -5.53 13.42 -4.16
CA THR A 7 -5.86 12.58 -2.98
C THR A 7 -4.97 11.31 -3.04
N LYS A 8 -4.54 10.74 -1.90
CA LYS A 8 -4.05 9.34 -1.79
C LYS A 8 -4.99 8.54 -0.86
N LEU A 9 -5.70 7.54 -1.41
CA LEU A 9 -6.47 6.53 -0.65
C LEU A 9 -5.46 5.65 0.13
N ILE A 10 -5.43 5.59 1.46
CA ILE A 10 -6.33 4.92 2.41
C ILE A 10 -6.48 3.41 2.12
N SER A 11 -5.44 2.65 2.45
CA SER A 11 -5.55 1.22 2.76
C SER A 11 -6.15 1.07 4.16
N ILE A 12 -7.37 0.55 4.27
CA ILE A 12 -7.98 0.18 5.55
C ILE A 12 -8.23 -1.34 5.52
N LEU A 13 -7.69 -2.01 6.53
CA LEU A 13 -7.57 -3.46 6.74
C LEU A 13 -6.44 -4.18 5.97
N THR A 14 -5.23 -4.15 6.54
CA THR A 14 -4.27 -5.25 6.46
C THR A 14 -4.65 -6.32 7.50
N LEU A 15 -5.08 -7.50 7.05
CA LEU A 15 -5.30 -8.70 7.89
C LEU A 15 -3.94 -9.38 8.20
N LEU A 16 -3.78 -9.82 9.46
CA LEU A 16 -2.53 -10.12 10.20
C LEU A 16 -1.56 -11.20 9.67
N SER A 17 -0.36 -11.17 10.27
CA SER A 17 0.29 -12.36 10.88
C SER A 17 0.68 -12.09 12.36
N LEU A 18 0.81 -13.15 13.17
CA LEU A 18 0.72 -13.19 14.65
C LEU A 18 2.02 -13.09 15.44
N GLY A 19 1.89 -12.61 16.68
CA GLY A 19 2.73 -12.99 17.83
C GLY A 19 1.93 -13.81 18.85
N VAL A 20 2.59 -14.79 19.47
CA VAL A 20 2.03 -15.82 20.36
C VAL A 20 1.71 -15.29 21.77
N LEU A 21 0.51 -15.54 22.26
CA LEU A 21 0.21 -15.68 23.70
C LEU A 21 -0.88 -16.77 23.89
N PRO A 22 -0.83 -17.57 24.96
CA PRO A 22 -1.83 -18.60 25.20
C PRO A 22 -3.07 -18.00 25.89
N GLY A 23 -4.25 -18.40 25.44
CA GLY A 23 -5.51 -18.06 26.09
C GLY A 23 -6.70 -18.66 25.37
N SER A 24 -7.11 -19.86 25.78
CA SER A 24 -8.38 -20.48 25.40
C SER A 24 -9.56 -19.80 26.09
N ALA A 25 -10.64 -19.56 25.36
CA ALA A 25 -12.02 -19.65 25.85
C ALA A 25 -12.98 -19.60 24.65
N ASP A 26 -13.99 -20.48 24.62
CA ASP A 26 -15.20 -20.26 23.85
C ASP A 26 -15.71 -18.84 24.17
N ALA A 27 -15.66 -17.93 23.19
CA ALA A 27 -16.07 -16.56 23.41
C ALA A 27 -17.59 -16.54 23.61
N ALA A 28 -18.03 -16.31 24.86
CA ALA A 28 -19.44 -16.13 25.17
C ALA A 28 -20.03 -15.04 24.25
N THR A 29 -21.21 -15.31 23.67
CA THR A 29 -21.91 -14.36 22.81
C THR A 29 -22.01 -13.00 23.50
N PRO A 30 -21.55 -11.90 22.88
CA PRO A 30 -21.60 -10.58 23.50
C PRO A 30 -23.04 -10.17 23.85
N SER A 31 -23.21 -9.50 25.00
CA SER A 31 -24.51 -8.91 25.38
C SER A 31 -24.73 -7.53 24.78
N THR A 32 -23.65 -6.85 24.38
CA THR A 32 -23.67 -5.49 23.83
C THR A 32 -22.76 -5.36 22.61
N MET A 33 -22.97 -4.31 21.82
CA MET A 33 -22.08 -3.86 20.76
C MET A 33 -21.85 -2.36 20.87
N LYS A 34 -20.66 -1.90 20.49
CA LYS A 34 -20.38 -0.48 20.28
C LYS A 34 -20.76 -0.11 18.86
N LYS A 35 -21.48 0.99 18.68
CA LYS A 35 -21.68 1.67 17.39
C LYS A 35 -20.98 3.03 17.46
N PHE A 36 -20.18 3.35 16.46
CA PHE A 36 -19.54 4.66 16.39
C PHE A 36 -19.44 5.15 14.96
N GLU A 37 -19.52 6.47 14.79
CA GLU A 37 -19.31 7.14 13.51
C GLU A 37 -17.99 7.90 13.58
N VAL A 38 -17.12 7.65 12.63
CA VAL A 38 -15.76 8.20 12.61
C VAL A 38 -15.43 8.76 11.24
N ARG A 39 -14.80 9.93 11.21
CA ARG A 39 -14.28 10.55 10.00
C ARG A 39 -12.79 10.85 10.14
N TYR A 40 -12.09 10.84 9.02
CA TYR A 40 -10.68 11.20 8.95
C TYR A 40 -10.54 12.68 8.64
N VAL A 41 -9.64 13.34 9.36
CA VAL A 41 -9.31 14.75 9.17
C VAL A 41 -7.80 14.87 9.10
N ALA A 42 -7.29 15.40 8.01
CA ALA A 42 -5.89 15.71 7.84
C ALA A 42 -5.77 16.88 6.85
N ASP A 43 -4.65 17.60 6.90
CA ASP A 43 -4.45 18.78 6.04
C ASP A 43 -4.41 18.41 4.55
N ASP A 44 -4.08 17.15 4.24
CA ASP A 44 -4.00 16.56 2.90
C ASP A 44 -5.28 15.83 2.44
N ILE A 45 -6.36 15.90 3.22
CA ILE A 45 -7.66 15.29 2.88
C ILE A 45 -8.71 16.39 2.66
N GLU A 46 -9.24 16.49 1.44
CA GLU A 46 -10.31 17.43 1.15
C GLU A 46 -11.61 17.02 1.87
N PRO A 47 -12.30 17.95 2.56
CA PRO A 47 -13.52 17.64 3.32
C PRO A 47 -14.65 17.01 2.51
N SER A 48 -14.76 17.29 1.20
CA SER A 48 -15.75 16.69 0.32
C SER A 48 -15.34 15.33 -0.24
N SER A 49 -14.05 14.99 -0.21
CA SER A 49 -13.55 13.73 -0.74
C SER A 49 -14.16 12.53 -0.02
N PHE A 50 -14.21 11.40 -0.73
CA PHE A 50 -14.64 10.12 -0.16
C PHE A 50 -13.92 9.76 1.15
N GLY A 51 -12.59 9.99 1.21
CA GLY A 51 -11.78 9.71 2.39
C GLY A 51 -12.13 10.53 3.63
N ALA A 52 -12.77 11.69 3.45
CA ALA A 52 -13.27 12.54 4.54
C ALA A 52 -14.68 12.18 5.01
N GLN A 53 -15.41 11.37 4.24
CA GLN A 53 -16.78 11.00 4.60
C GLN A 53 -16.81 10.14 5.87
N PRO A 54 -17.81 10.33 6.74
CA PRO A 54 -17.95 9.53 7.94
C PRO A 54 -18.23 8.07 7.59
N ARG A 55 -17.60 7.18 8.36
CA ARG A 55 -17.85 5.73 8.33
C ARG A 55 -18.59 5.33 9.59
N THR A 56 -19.52 4.40 9.46
CA THR A 56 -20.20 3.79 10.61
C THR A 56 -19.56 2.45 10.94
N CYS A 57 -19.11 2.30 12.17
CA CYS A 57 -18.42 1.10 12.63
C CYS A 57 -19.19 0.45 13.79
N TYR A 58 -19.07 -0.87 13.87
CA TYR A 58 -19.60 -1.66 14.98
C TYR A 58 -18.55 -2.64 15.50
N ARG A 59 -18.53 -2.85 16.81
CA ARG A 59 -17.70 -3.88 17.45
C ARG A 59 -18.47 -4.57 18.57
N ALA A 60 -18.44 -5.90 18.61
CA ALA A 60 -19.01 -6.67 19.72
C ALA A 60 -18.00 -7.71 20.21
N GLY A 61 -17.55 -7.55 21.46
CA GLY A 61 -16.49 -8.38 22.03
C GLY A 61 -15.22 -8.43 21.18
N ASP A 62 -14.61 -9.60 21.16
CA ASP A 62 -13.39 -9.90 20.39
C ASP A 62 -13.67 -10.65 19.10
N SER A 63 -14.93 -10.99 18.80
CA SER A 63 -15.29 -11.86 17.68
C SER A 63 -16.00 -11.12 16.54
N TYR A 64 -16.55 -9.93 16.79
CA TYR A 64 -17.39 -9.25 15.80
C TYR A 64 -16.91 -7.83 15.50
N GLY A 65 -16.85 -7.50 14.21
CA GLY A 65 -16.53 -6.18 13.67
C GLY A 65 -17.36 -5.87 12.44
N ARG A 66 -17.66 -4.60 12.19
CA ARG A 66 -18.33 -4.14 10.97
C ARG A 66 -17.90 -2.72 10.63
N VAL A 67 -17.70 -2.43 9.36
CA VAL A 67 -17.41 -1.09 8.84
C VAL A 67 -18.31 -0.83 7.65
N GLU A 68 -19.07 0.26 7.71
CA GLU A 68 -19.95 0.76 6.65
C GLU A 68 -19.36 2.08 6.15
N GLU A 69 -18.96 2.12 4.88
CA GLU A 69 -18.49 3.34 4.23
C GLU A 69 -19.66 4.12 3.61
N ALA A 70 -19.49 5.42 3.42
CA ALA A 70 -20.39 6.20 2.59
C ALA A 70 -20.36 5.67 1.13
N PRO A 71 -21.39 5.92 0.31
CA PRO A 71 -21.32 5.61 -1.11
C PRO A 71 -20.45 6.64 -1.85
N ASP A 72 -19.53 6.18 -2.69
CA ASP A 72 -18.85 6.95 -3.73
C ASP A 72 -19.49 6.61 -5.08
N ARG A 73 -20.50 7.40 -5.48
CA ARG A 73 -21.22 7.17 -6.73
C ARG A 73 -20.32 7.33 -7.96
N PRO A 74 -19.45 8.35 -8.07
CA PRO A 74 -18.49 8.46 -9.17
C PRO A 74 -17.60 7.23 -9.33
N LEU A 75 -17.14 6.62 -8.24
CA LEU A 75 -16.27 5.44 -8.27
C LEU A 75 -17.02 4.10 -8.28
N GLY A 76 -18.35 4.09 -8.17
CA GLY A 76 -19.15 2.87 -8.07
C GLY A 76 -18.88 2.08 -6.79
N LEU A 77 -18.56 2.76 -5.69
CA LEU A 77 -18.18 2.14 -4.42
C LEU A 77 -19.23 2.38 -3.35
N HIS A 78 -19.52 1.34 -2.58
CA HIS A 78 -20.24 1.47 -1.32
C HIS A 78 -19.77 0.33 -0.40
N GLY A 79 -18.62 0.56 0.25
CA GLY A 79 -17.90 -0.47 1.00
C GLY A 79 -18.63 -0.94 2.25
N LEU A 80 -18.70 -2.25 2.44
CA LEU A 80 -19.16 -2.89 3.66
C LEU A 80 -18.20 -4.02 4.04
N ILE A 81 -17.63 -3.95 5.23
CA ILE A 81 -16.83 -5.03 5.82
C ILE A 81 -17.60 -5.61 7.00
N ILE A 82 -17.69 -6.92 7.07
CA ILE A 82 -18.28 -7.65 8.19
C ILE A 82 -17.25 -8.68 8.66
N ILE A 83 -17.04 -8.75 9.96
CA ILE A 83 -16.19 -9.74 10.62
C ILE A 83 -17.06 -10.45 11.65
N ALA A 84 -17.25 -11.75 11.49
CA ALA A 84 -17.75 -12.66 12.51
C ALA A 84 -16.73 -13.79 12.62
N ALA A 85 -15.64 -13.50 13.34
CA ALA A 85 -14.42 -14.30 13.29
C ALA A 85 -14.72 -15.80 13.53
N PRO A 86 -14.18 -16.69 12.69
CA PRO A 86 -13.12 -16.43 11.70
C PRO A 86 -13.61 -15.82 10.38
N ASP A 87 -14.89 -15.72 10.12
CA ASP A 87 -15.39 -15.27 8.82
C ASP A 87 -15.27 -13.75 8.64
N VAL A 88 -14.80 -13.35 7.46
CA VAL A 88 -14.66 -11.96 7.03
C VAL A 88 -15.31 -11.81 5.66
N TRP A 89 -16.27 -10.90 5.55
CA TRP A 89 -16.89 -10.51 4.28
C TRP A 89 -16.48 -9.09 3.91
N MET A 90 -15.97 -8.92 2.70
CA MET A 90 -15.66 -7.63 2.10
C MET A 90 -16.60 -7.42 0.91
N ILE A 91 -17.48 -6.42 0.99
CA ILE A 91 -18.64 -6.27 0.12
C ILE A 91 -18.61 -4.89 -0.53
N ASN A 92 -18.90 -4.83 -1.82
CA ASN A 92 -19.30 -3.60 -2.50
C ASN A 92 -20.82 -3.61 -2.67
N LEU A 93 -21.53 -2.77 -1.91
CA LEU A 93 -22.98 -2.67 -1.97
C LEU A 93 -23.49 -2.01 -3.27
N PHE A 94 -22.62 -1.33 -4.02
CA PHE A 94 -23.02 -0.64 -5.25
C PHE A 94 -23.34 -1.64 -6.37
N ASP A 95 -22.47 -2.62 -6.59
CA ASP A 95 -22.63 -3.67 -7.60
C ASP A 95 -23.06 -5.02 -7.03
N SER A 96 -23.29 -5.08 -5.71
CA SER A 96 -23.67 -6.29 -4.98
C SER A 96 -22.66 -7.44 -5.10
N SER A 97 -21.38 -7.13 -5.27
CA SER A 97 -20.28 -8.10 -5.23
C SER A 97 -19.66 -8.20 -3.85
N GLY A 98 -19.10 -9.35 -3.51
CA GLY A 98 -18.41 -9.58 -2.24
C GLY A 98 -17.37 -10.66 -2.30
N LYS A 99 -16.47 -10.64 -1.32
CA LYS A 99 -15.51 -11.71 -1.06
C LYS A 99 -15.67 -12.22 0.35
N HIS A 100 -15.54 -13.52 0.52
CA HIS A 100 -15.54 -14.18 1.82
C HIS A 100 -14.16 -14.76 2.11
N ILE A 101 -13.65 -14.55 3.33
CA ILE A 101 -12.33 -15.00 3.78
C ILE A 101 -12.49 -15.65 5.14
N VAL A 102 -12.00 -16.88 5.29
CA VAL A 102 -11.92 -17.54 6.60
C VAL A 102 -10.59 -17.20 7.27
N TYR A 103 -10.60 -16.31 8.24
CA TYR A 103 -9.42 -15.76 8.90
C TYR A 103 -8.78 -16.78 9.86
N LYS A 104 -7.57 -17.25 9.53
CA LYS A 104 -6.80 -18.19 10.36
C LYS A 104 -5.84 -17.46 11.30
N SER A 105 -6.36 -16.78 12.32
CA SER A 105 -5.53 -16.28 13.43
C SER A 105 -5.64 -17.15 14.69
N SER A 106 -4.58 -17.17 15.50
CA SER A 106 -4.56 -17.79 16.83
C SER A 106 -4.03 -16.78 17.85
N PRO A 107 -4.89 -16.19 18.70
CA PRO A 107 -6.31 -16.49 18.84
C PRO A 107 -7.14 -15.98 17.66
N ILE A 108 -8.26 -16.66 17.37
CA ILE A 108 -9.25 -16.22 16.37
C ILE A 108 -9.97 -15.00 16.94
N GLN A 109 -9.74 -13.83 16.35
CA GLN A 109 -10.31 -12.56 16.83
C GLN A 109 -10.62 -11.62 15.68
N ALA A 110 -11.68 -10.82 15.83
CA ALA A 110 -11.96 -9.68 14.99
C ALA A 110 -10.93 -8.56 15.25
N ARG A 111 -10.12 -8.28 14.24
CA ARG A 111 -9.08 -7.26 14.27
C ARG A 111 -9.54 -6.06 13.44
N MET A 112 -9.51 -4.87 14.05
CA MET A 112 -9.89 -3.60 13.41
C MET A 112 -8.81 -2.54 13.64
N PRO A 113 -7.58 -2.75 13.14
CA PRO A 113 -6.45 -1.88 13.44
C PRO A 113 -6.65 -0.47 12.88
N ILE A 114 -6.21 0.53 13.65
CA ILE A 114 -6.22 1.95 13.24
C ILE A 114 -4.96 2.31 12.44
N LEU A 115 -3.83 1.69 12.80
CA LEU A 115 -2.53 1.87 12.17
C LEU A 115 -2.10 0.59 11.44
N ALA A 116 -1.23 0.73 10.45
CA ALA A 116 -0.70 -0.40 9.68
C ALA A 116 0.11 -1.37 10.56
N SER A 117 0.13 -2.64 10.17
CA SER A 117 0.68 -3.75 10.97
C SER A 117 2.20 -3.71 11.21
N GLY A 118 2.95 -2.92 10.45
CA GLY A 118 4.40 -2.75 10.65
C GLY A 118 4.76 -2.05 11.96
N GLN A 119 3.81 -1.35 12.58
CA GLN A 119 4.02 -0.58 13.79
C GLN A 119 3.70 -1.45 15.03
N LYS A 120 4.62 -2.37 15.37
CA LYS A 120 4.44 -3.36 16.46
C LYS A 120 3.94 -2.74 17.77
N ALA A 121 4.44 -1.55 18.10
CA ALA A 121 4.05 -0.71 19.23
C ALA A 121 2.54 -0.41 19.34
N PHE A 122 1.89 -0.28 18.18
CA PHE A 122 0.51 0.16 17.99
C PHE A 122 -0.41 -0.95 17.46
N LYS A 123 0.06 -2.21 17.40
CA LYS A 123 -0.70 -3.34 16.85
C LYS A 123 -2.09 -3.54 17.49
N ASP A 124 -2.24 -3.15 18.75
CA ASP A 124 -3.48 -3.30 19.53
C ASP A 124 -4.28 -1.99 19.63
N LEU A 125 -3.85 -0.94 18.92
CA LEU A 125 -4.64 0.29 18.74
C LEU A 125 -5.69 0.02 17.66
N GLU A 126 -6.89 -0.36 18.11
CA GLU A 126 -7.99 -0.77 17.25
C GLU A 126 -9.25 0.05 17.46
N PHE A 127 -10.06 0.15 16.41
CA PHE A 127 -11.39 0.72 16.49
C PHE A 127 -12.25 -0.02 17.52
N GLY A 128 -12.89 0.74 18.41
CA GLY A 128 -13.68 0.22 19.52
C GLY A 128 -12.87 -0.19 20.76
N LYS A 129 -11.54 -0.18 20.69
CA LYS A 129 -10.60 -0.51 21.79
C LYS A 129 -9.59 0.60 22.07
N GLU A 130 -9.87 1.82 21.60
CA GLU A 130 -8.94 2.95 21.67
C GLU A 130 -8.51 3.24 23.10
N LEU A 131 -9.45 3.45 24.02
CA LEU A 131 -9.13 3.70 25.43
C LEU A 131 -8.42 2.50 26.08
N GLN A 132 -8.81 1.27 25.72
CA GLN A 132 -8.21 0.04 26.23
C GLN A 132 -6.73 -0.05 25.87
N PHE A 133 -6.34 0.38 24.68
CA PHE A 133 -4.92 0.43 24.26
C PHE A 133 -4.08 1.28 25.23
N PHE A 134 -4.54 2.48 25.57
CA PHE A 134 -3.79 3.36 26.47
C PHE A 134 -3.78 2.85 27.91
N THR A 135 -4.91 2.35 28.42
CA THR A 135 -5.00 1.86 29.80
C THR A 135 -4.23 0.56 30.00
N ALA A 136 -4.22 -0.35 29.02
CA ALA A 136 -3.41 -1.58 29.05
C ALA A 136 -1.90 -1.29 29.10
N LYS A 137 -1.47 -0.12 28.62
CA LYS A 137 -0.09 0.39 28.73
C LYS A 137 0.17 1.21 30.01
N ASN A 138 -0.77 1.22 30.96
CA ASN A 138 -0.70 2.01 32.20
C ASN A 138 -0.55 3.52 31.99
N ILE A 139 -1.04 4.03 30.85
CA ILE A 139 -1.00 5.47 30.55
C ILE A 139 -2.10 6.16 31.35
N SER A 140 -1.71 7.14 32.15
CA SER A 140 -2.64 7.92 32.97
C SER A 140 -3.26 9.06 32.16
N ALA A 141 -4.55 9.29 32.38
CA ALA A 141 -5.25 10.45 31.84
C ALA A 141 -4.65 11.76 32.37
N LYS A 142 -4.63 12.77 31.52
CA LYS A 142 -4.42 14.18 31.90
C LYS A 142 -5.68 14.98 31.57
N GLU A 143 -5.82 16.16 32.17
CA GLU A 143 -6.85 17.11 31.75
C GLU A 143 -6.61 17.48 30.28
N GLY A 144 -7.64 17.31 29.45
CA GLY A 144 -7.62 17.62 28.03
C GLY A 144 -8.32 18.96 27.73
N PRO A 145 -8.25 19.45 26.48
CA PRO A 145 -8.97 20.65 26.08
C PRO A 145 -10.49 20.45 26.15
N GLU A 146 -11.25 21.53 26.26
CA GLU A 146 -12.70 21.46 26.07
C GLU A 146 -13.01 21.27 24.59
N ILE A 147 -13.87 20.30 24.26
CA ILE A 147 -14.31 20.00 22.89
C ILE A 147 -15.84 20.07 22.87
N ASP A 148 -16.39 20.94 22.03
CA ASP A 148 -17.85 21.12 21.86
C ASP A 148 -18.61 21.33 23.18
N GLY A 149 -18.01 22.05 24.13
CA GLY A 149 -18.59 22.33 25.45
C GLY A 149 -18.35 21.23 26.51
N ALA A 150 -17.71 20.13 26.14
CA ALA A 150 -17.43 19.00 27.02
C ALA A 150 -15.96 19.03 27.50
N LYS A 151 -15.77 18.92 28.82
CA LYS A 151 -14.44 18.66 29.39
C LYS A 151 -13.94 17.30 28.93
N THR A 152 -12.68 17.24 28.51
CA THR A 152 -12.07 15.99 28.05
C THR A 152 -10.93 15.53 28.94
N ARG A 153 -10.61 14.24 28.83
CA ARG A 153 -9.37 13.66 29.32
C ARG A 153 -8.50 13.25 28.14
N SER A 154 -7.20 13.51 28.25
CA SER A 154 -6.20 13.21 27.23
C SER A 154 -5.31 12.04 27.65
N TYR A 155 -5.11 11.09 26.74
CA TYR A 155 -4.13 10.00 26.85
C TYR A 155 -3.12 10.16 25.72
N LYS A 156 -1.83 10.20 26.07
CA LYS A 156 -0.74 10.38 25.09
C LYS A 156 0.18 9.18 25.10
N TYR A 157 0.52 8.70 23.91
CA TYR A 157 1.50 7.64 23.72
C TYR A 157 2.38 7.95 22.52
N SER A 158 3.67 7.83 22.72
CA SER A 158 4.69 8.09 21.70
C SER A 158 5.63 6.90 21.65
N GLU A 159 5.86 6.35 20.46
CA GLU A 159 6.87 5.33 20.24
C GLU A 159 7.43 5.45 18.82
N SER A 160 8.74 5.28 18.68
CA SER A 160 9.48 5.54 17.44
C SER A 160 9.24 6.98 16.94
N SER A 161 8.70 7.14 15.74
CA SER A 161 8.39 8.43 15.10
C SER A 161 6.90 8.77 15.11
N ILE A 162 6.11 8.13 15.99
CA ILE A 162 4.66 8.23 15.99
C ILE A 162 4.16 8.70 17.34
N ASP A 163 3.51 9.87 17.32
CA ASP A 163 2.84 10.44 18.47
C ASP A 163 1.33 10.25 18.34
N THR A 164 0.70 9.73 19.39
CA THR A 164 -0.75 9.58 19.46
C THR A 164 -1.35 10.30 20.66
N GLU A 165 -2.49 10.95 20.45
CA GLU A 165 -3.28 11.58 21.50
C GLU A 165 -4.76 11.19 21.35
N LEU A 166 -5.29 10.47 22.34
CA LEU A 166 -6.71 10.17 22.46
C LEU A 166 -7.38 11.15 23.43
N LEU A 167 -8.42 11.83 22.96
CA LEU A 167 -9.32 12.63 23.79
C LEU A 167 -10.62 11.85 24.01
N ILE A 168 -11.04 11.74 25.27
CA ILE A 168 -12.32 11.11 25.67
C ILE A 168 -13.20 12.08 26.46
N ASN A 169 -14.52 11.86 26.42
CA ASN A 169 -15.49 12.60 27.25
C ASN A 169 -15.55 12.05 28.70
N SER A 170 -16.48 12.59 29.50
CA SER A 170 -16.76 12.13 30.87
C SER A 170 -17.20 10.66 30.95
N ASP A 171 -17.91 10.19 29.93
CA ASP A 171 -18.41 8.82 29.82
C ASP A 171 -17.36 7.84 29.30
N SER A 172 -16.12 8.32 29.13
CA SER A 172 -14.97 7.59 28.63
C SER A 172 -15.08 7.14 27.16
N GLU A 173 -15.88 7.86 26.38
CA GLU A 173 -16.05 7.63 24.95
C GLU A 173 -15.02 8.44 24.15
N PRO A 174 -14.40 7.85 23.11
CA PRO A 174 -13.54 8.56 22.18
C PRO A 174 -14.24 9.73 21.49
N LEU A 175 -13.60 10.90 21.51
CA LEU A 175 -14.00 12.07 20.73
C LEU A 175 -13.04 12.33 19.58
N ARG A 176 -11.73 12.24 19.85
CA ARG A 176 -10.67 12.43 18.84
C ARG A 176 -9.49 11.52 19.12
N LEU A 177 -8.93 10.92 18.08
CA LEU A 177 -7.61 10.28 18.14
C LEU A 177 -6.72 10.94 17.10
N THR A 178 -5.70 11.65 17.56
CA THR A 178 -4.69 12.28 16.72
C THR A 178 -3.49 11.36 16.60
N ILE A 179 -2.97 11.22 15.39
CA ILE A 179 -1.75 10.51 15.04
C ILE A 179 -0.86 11.50 14.30
N SER A 180 0.35 11.73 14.81
CA SER A 180 1.33 12.61 14.19
C SER A 180 2.58 11.79 13.83
N THR A 181 3.06 11.96 12.61
CA THR A 181 4.32 11.38 12.11
C THR A 181 5.14 12.48 11.44
N PRO A 182 6.42 12.23 11.08
CA PRO A 182 7.22 13.21 10.34
C PRO A 182 6.60 13.61 8.99
N GLN A 183 5.75 12.74 8.42
CA GLN A 183 5.08 12.96 7.14
C GLN A 183 3.78 13.76 7.26
N GLY A 184 3.28 13.98 8.48
CA GLY A 184 2.09 14.79 8.70
C GLY A 184 1.22 14.34 9.87
N LYS A 185 0.10 15.04 10.03
CA LYS A 185 -0.85 14.85 11.12
C LYS A 185 -2.18 14.36 10.58
N ARG A 186 -2.75 13.36 11.24
CA ARG A 186 -4.06 12.80 10.95
C ARG A 186 -4.88 12.73 12.23
N THR A 187 -6.16 13.01 12.14
CA THR A 187 -7.08 12.97 13.27
C THR A 187 -8.33 12.19 12.90
N LEU A 188 -8.64 11.16 13.66
CA LEU A 188 -9.94 10.51 13.68
C LEU A 188 -10.86 11.34 14.57
N VAL A 189 -11.99 11.77 14.03
CA VAL A 189 -13.02 12.51 14.76
C VAL A 189 -14.26 11.63 14.87
N TYR A 190 -14.71 11.39 16.09
CA TYR A 190 -15.88 10.57 16.38
C TYR A 190 -17.09 11.49 16.55
N SER A 191 -18.07 11.38 15.65
CA SER A 191 -19.33 12.16 15.73
C SER A 191 -20.37 11.49 16.63
N SER A 192 -20.27 10.17 16.78
CA SER A 192 -21.06 9.43 17.75
C SER A 192 -20.30 8.20 18.25
N TYR A 193 -20.54 7.83 19.50
CA TYR A 193 -20.07 6.61 20.11
C TYR A 193 -21.14 6.15 21.09
N LYS A 194 -21.65 4.93 20.93
CA LYS A 194 -22.78 4.43 21.73
C LYS A 194 -22.61 2.95 22.01
N THR A 195 -22.98 2.54 23.23
CA THR A 195 -23.17 1.12 23.56
C THR A 195 -24.63 0.76 23.32
N LEU A 196 -24.86 -0.28 22.53
CA LEU A 196 -26.18 -0.79 22.15
C LEU A 196 -26.31 -2.26 22.57
N PRO A 197 -27.54 -2.79 22.74
CA PRO A 197 -27.75 -4.23 22.82
C PRO A 197 -27.13 -4.94 21.62
N PHE A 198 -26.55 -6.13 21.83
CA PHE A 198 -25.96 -6.90 20.74
C PHE A 198 -27.04 -7.29 19.72
N ASP A 199 -26.82 -6.94 18.46
CA ASP A 199 -27.66 -7.35 17.33
C ASP A 199 -26.85 -8.28 16.41
N PRO A 200 -27.06 -9.62 16.48
CA PRO A 200 -26.32 -10.56 15.66
C PRO A 200 -26.59 -10.38 14.16
N ASN A 201 -27.72 -9.76 13.77
CA ASN A 201 -28.03 -9.57 12.35
C ASN A 201 -27.13 -8.53 11.69
N LYS A 202 -26.50 -7.62 12.46
CA LYS A 202 -25.50 -6.68 11.94
C LYS A 202 -24.26 -7.40 11.41
N PHE A 203 -23.96 -8.58 11.94
CA PHE A 203 -22.74 -9.32 11.62
C PHE A 203 -22.99 -10.51 10.70
N LYS A 204 -24.14 -10.55 10.01
CA LYS A 204 -24.43 -11.52 8.97
C LYS A 204 -24.21 -10.92 7.59
N GLN A 205 -23.74 -11.74 6.66
CA GLN A 205 -23.70 -11.37 5.25
C GLN A 205 -25.11 -11.03 4.71
N PRO A 206 -25.27 -10.04 3.81
CA PRO A 206 -26.54 -9.78 3.16
C PRO A 206 -26.87 -10.89 2.13
N ASN A 207 -28.16 -11.19 1.96
CA ASN A 207 -28.63 -12.30 1.12
C ASN A 207 -28.51 -12.04 -0.40
N ASN A 208 -28.31 -10.79 -0.81
CA ASN A 208 -28.34 -10.35 -2.20
C ASN A 208 -26.93 -10.03 -2.76
N ILE A 209 -25.89 -10.60 -2.16
CA ILE A 209 -24.50 -10.38 -2.56
C ILE A 209 -23.96 -11.64 -3.24
N SER A 210 -23.31 -11.46 -4.37
CA SER A 210 -22.55 -12.54 -5.02
C SER A 210 -21.17 -12.62 -4.37
N PHE A 211 -20.86 -13.74 -3.73
CA PHE A 211 -19.59 -13.95 -3.03
C PHE A 211 -18.66 -14.86 -3.82
N SER A 212 -17.40 -14.44 -3.94
CA SER A 212 -16.29 -15.34 -4.25
C SER A 212 -15.59 -15.76 -2.96
N GLU A 213 -15.36 -17.05 -2.78
CA GLU A 213 -14.56 -17.57 -1.66
C GLU A 213 -13.08 -17.26 -1.87
N ILE A 214 -12.42 -16.85 -0.80
CA ILE A 214 -10.98 -16.76 -0.70
C ILE A 214 -10.56 -17.71 0.41
N ASN A 215 -9.96 -18.85 0.05
CA ASN A 215 -9.29 -19.70 1.03
C ASN A 215 -8.22 -18.87 1.74
N TYR A 216 -8.01 -18.95 3.05
CA TYR A 216 -6.95 -18.15 3.70
C TYR A 216 -5.56 -18.40 3.12
N ASP A 217 -5.33 -19.62 2.66
CA ASP A 217 -4.10 -20.00 1.98
C ASP A 217 -4.04 -19.37 0.58
N ASP A 218 -5.21 -19.06 -0.02
CA ASP A 218 -5.44 -18.22 -1.20
C ASP A 218 -5.76 -16.76 -0.85
N ALA A 219 -5.80 -16.30 0.39
CA ALA A 219 -5.70 -14.88 0.76
C ALA A 219 -4.20 -14.54 0.84
N ASN A 220 -3.44 -15.54 1.30
CA ASN A 220 -2.00 -15.65 1.14
C ASN A 220 -1.57 -16.06 -0.29
N ALA A 221 -2.41 -16.75 -1.07
CA ALA A 221 -2.19 -17.14 -2.48
C ALA A 221 -3.15 -16.47 -3.48
N LEU A 222 -3.84 -15.39 -3.11
CA LEU A 222 -4.25 -14.28 -3.98
C LEU A 222 -3.18 -13.17 -3.92
N LYS A 223 -2.08 -13.47 -3.22
CA LYS A 223 -0.70 -13.16 -3.64
C LYS A 223 -0.09 -14.25 -4.56
N GLY A 224 -0.86 -15.24 -5.02
CA GLY A 224 -0.36 -16.50 -5.63
C GLY A 224 -1.33 -17.17 -6.62
N GLY A 225 -2.02 -16.37 -7.46
CA GLY A 225 -2.58 -16.75 -8.76
C GLY A 225 -3.68 -17.83 -8.83
N GLU A 226 -4.84 -17.45 -9.38
CA GLU A 226 -5.69 -18.29 -10.25
C GLU A 226 -6.65 -17.34 -10.98
N LYS A 227 -6.56 -17.17 -12.31
CA LYS A 227 -7.18 -18.03 -13.33
C LYS A 227 -8.52 -18.59 -12.88
N GLU A 228 -9.58 -17.99 -13.39
CA GLU A 228 -10.71 -18.77 -13.84
C GLU A 228 -11.36 -18.08 -15.04
N GLU A 229 -12.08 -18.89 -15.81
CA GLU A 229 -13.20 -18.55 -16.68
C GLU A 229 -12.98 -18.35 -18.18
N SER A 230 -13.58 -19.29 -18.89
CA SER A 230 -14.32 -19.11 -20.14
C SER A 230 -15.72 -19.69 -19.87
N GLU A 231 -16.84 -19.18 -20.36
CA GLU A 231 -17.18 -17.97 -21.13
C GLU A 231 -18.72 -18.01 -21.28
N GLU A 232 -19.24 -17.01 -22.01
CA GLU A 232 -20.58 -16.87 -22.61
C GLU A 232 -21.59 -16.05 -21.77
N GLY A 233 -22.12 -14.94 -22.27
CA GLY A 233 -22.04 -14.37 -23.61
C GLY A 233 -22.75 -13.02 -23.70
N GLU A 234 -22.36 -12.30 -24.74
CA GLU A 234 -22.66 -10.92 -25.13
C GLU A 234 -24.15 -10.53 -25.19
N LYS A 235 -24.41 -9.21 -25.05
CA LYS A 235 -25.00 -8.39 -26.15
C LYS A 235 -24.96 -6.86 -25.88
N ARG A 236 -24.31 -6.16 -26.83
CA ARG A 236 -24.62 -4.87 -27.51
C ARG A 236 -25.96 -4.17 -27.14
N ALA A 237 -26.13 -2.84 -27.17
CA ALA A 237 -25.54 -1.79 -28.01
C ALA A 237 -25.89 -0.35 -27.53
N GLU A 238 -25.10 0.64 -28.00
CA GLU A 238 -25.47 1.98 -28.53
C GLU A 238 -26.22 3.01 -27.64
N GLU A 239 -26.08 4.33 -27.73
CA GLU A 239 -25.14 5.33 -28.29
C GLU A 239 -25.75 6.73 -27.92
N ASN A 240 -24.95 7.80 -27.96
CA ASN A 240 -25.32 9.24 -27.94
C ASN A 240 -25.68 9.88 -26.57
N ASP A 241 -25.28 11.11 -26.21
CA ASP A 241 -24.55 12.17 -26.91
C ASP A 241 -23.86 13.10 -25.88
N SER A 242 -22.75 13.66 -26.33
CA SER A 242 -21.99 14.82 -25.86
C SER A 242 -22.89 16.06 -25.65
N ASP A 243 -22.59 17.11 -24.89
CA ASP A 243 -21.36 17.86 -24.70
C ASP A 243 -21.61 18.80 -23.50
N SER A 244 -20.98 18.56 -22.34
CA SER A 244 -20.85 19.62 -21.30
C SER A 244 -19.72 19.40 -20.29
N GLU A 245 -19.15 18.18 -20.21
CA GLU A 245 -18.14 17.81 -19.20
C GLU A 245 -16.70 18.27 -19.52
N ASN A 246 -16.43 18.78 -20.73
CA ASN A 246 -15.06 19.10 -21.16
C ASN A 246 -14.47 20.39 -20.57
N ALA A 247 -15.24 21.15 -19.79
CA ALA A 247 -14.82 22.43 -19.22
C ALA A 247 -14.27 22.32 -17.78
N LEU A 248 -14.78 21.39 -16.96
CA LEU A 248 -14.33 21.19 -15.56
C LEU A 248 -13.00 20.41 -15.49
N LEU A 249 -12.86 19.37 -16.32
CA LEU A 249 -11.65 18.52 -16.42
C LEU A 249 -10.36 19.29 -16.79
N LYS A 250 -10.46 20.39 -17.52
CA LYS A 250 -9.28 21.19 -17.91
C LYS A 250 -8.76 22.08 -16.79
N SER A 251 -9.57 22.37 -15.77
CA SER A 251 -9.20 23.27 -14.67
C SER A 251 -8.44 22.54 -13.54
N GLU A 252 -8.76 21.28 -13.28
CA GLU A 252 -8.12 20.44 -12.25
C GLU A 252 -6.77 19.86 -12.69
N LEU A 253 -6.55 19.71 -13.99
CA LEU A 253 -5.27 19.24 -14.56
C LEU A 253 -4.11 20.23 -14.42
N LYS A 254 -4.37 21.51 -14.09
CA LYS A 254 -3.33 22.54 -13.96
C LYS A 254 -2.68 22.62 -12.58
N THR A 255 -3.29 22.03 -11.55
CA THR A 255 -2.82 22.08 -10.15
C THR A 255 -2.11 20.81 -9.68
N SER A 256 -2.04 19.78 -10.54
CA SER A 256 -1.41 18.47 -10.29
C SER A 256 0.14 18.48 -10.36
N SER A 257 0.81 19.62 -10.49
CA SER A 257 2.25 19.70 -10.83
C SER A 257 3.23 19.50 -9.66
N LYS A 258 2.84 18.91 -8.53
CA LYS A 258 3.75 18.62 -7.41
C LYS A 258 3.38 17.33 -6.67
N ILE A 259 3.67 16.19 -7.28
CA ILE A 259 3.99 14.97 -6.53
C ILE A 259 5.23 14.42 -7.23
N ASP A 260 6.39 14.65 -6.64
CA ASP A 260 7.65 14.13 -7.14
C ASP A 260 7.70 12.61 -6.90
N SER A 261 8.06 11.85 -7.92
CA SER A 261 8.58 10.49 -7.72
C SER A 261 9.94 10.63 -7.05
N HIS A 262 9.98 10.53 -5.72
CA HIS A 262 11.22 10.64 -4.95
C HIS A 262 11.59 9.27 -4.37
N TYR A 263 12.45 8.59 -5.11
CA TYR A 263 13.52 7.80 -4.52
C TYR A 263 14.50 8.79 -3.89
N GLY A 264 14.62 8.77 -2.56
CA GLY A 264 15.37 9.76 -1.77
C GLY A 264 14.49 10.89 -1.26
N SER A 265 14.11 10.82 0.01
CA SER A 265 13.61 12.00 0.73
C SER A 265 14.78 12.95 0.94
N ASP A 266 14.71 14.15 0.34
CA ASP A 266 15.44 15.38 0.69
C ASP A 266 16.30 16.06 -0.39
N SER A 267 16.25 15.65 -1.66
CA SER A 267 16.76 16.53 -2.72
C SER A 267 15.67 17.49 -3.20
N ASN A 268 15.66 18.70 -2.65
CA ASN A 268 14.78 19.84 -2.98
C ASN A 268 14.88 20.37 -4.44
N ASP A 269 15.29 19.54 -5.40
CA ASP A 269 15.51 19.85 -6.81
C ASP A 269 14.78 18.78 -7.65
N GLY A 270 13.87 19.21 -8.53
CA GLY A 270 12.98 18.33 -9.29
C GLY A 270 13.70 17.29 -10.15
N SER A 271 12.93 16.36 -10.74
CA SER A 271 13.33 15.35 -11.74
C SER A 271 14.83 15.13 -11.91
N MET A 272 15.37 14.01 -11.40
CA MET A 272 16.79 13.71 -11.58
C MET A 272 17.15 13.69 -13.07
N ARG A 273 18.27 14.32 -13.41
CA ARG A 273 18.73 14.42 -14.79
C ARG A 273 19.60 13.22 -15.14
N GLU A 274 19.41 12.73 -16.37
CA GLU A 274 20.28 11.72 -16.98
C GLU A 274 21.75 12.15 -16.87
N PRO A 275 22.62 11.33 -16.26
CA PRO A 275 24.04 11.66 -16.11
C PRO A 275 24.70 11.73 -17.49
N LYS A 276 25.51 12.77 -17.72
CA LYS A 276 26.28 12.94 -18.97
C LYS A 276 27.48 11.98 -19.08
N THR A 277 27.91 11.44 -17.94
CA THR A 277 29.08 10.57 -17.80
C THR A 277 28.80 9.54 -16.72
N THR A 278 29.32 8.32 -16.88
CA THR A 278 29.25 7.27 -15.86
C THR A 278 29.88 7.75 -14.55
N LEU A 279 29.19 7.53 -13.44
CA LEU A 279 29.72 7.82 -12.10
C LEU A 279 30.84 6.84 -11.78
N SER A 280 31.99 7.35 -11.32
CA SER A 280 33.12 6.52 -10.90
C SER A 280 33.12 6.23 -9.39
N ALA A 281 32.27 6.90 -8.62
CA ALA A 281 32.09 6.74 -7.18
C ALA A 281 30.74 7.36 -6.75
N LEU A 282 30.17 6.87 -5.64
CA LEU A 282 29.00 7.45 -4.99
C LEU A 282 29.45 8.25 -3.77
N ARG A 283 29.24 9.57 -3.75
CA ARG A 283 29.76 10.45 -2.68
C ARG A 283 28.69 10.95 -1.72
N ASN A 284 27.42 10.81 -2.10
CA ASN A 284 26.27 11.34 -1.36
C ASN A 284 24.98 10.73 -1.91
N SER A 285 23.86 11.07 -1.26
CA SER A 285 22.49 10.70 -1.65
C SER A 285 22.17 10.96 -3.12
N LYS A 286 22.53 12.14 -3.65
CA LYS A 286 22.25 12.50 -5.04
C LYS A 286 22.95 11.58 -6.03
N ASP A 287 24.21 11.22 -5.76
CA ASP A 287 24.96 10.28 -6.60
C ASP A 287 24.34 8.88 -6.54
N LEU A 288 23.94 8.40 -5.35
CA LEU A 288 23.27 7.12 -5.16
C LEU A 288 21.99 7.04 -6.00
N TRP A 289 21.09 8.00 -5.82
CA TRP A 289 19.81 7.97 -6.49
C TRP A 289 19.98 8.17 -8.00
N GLN A 290 20.87 9.06 -8.45
CA GLN A 290 21.16 9.22 -9.87
C GLN A 290 21.68 7.92 -10.49
N TRP A 291 22.58 7.21 -9.79
CA TRP A 291 23.08 5.92 -10.21
C TRP A 291 21.96 4.88 -10.31
N MET A 292 21.11 4.73 -9.30
CA MET A 292 19.99 3.78 -9.34
C MET A 292 19.00 4.09 -10.47
N THR A 293 18.58 5.35 -10.59
CA THR A 293 17.59 5.80 -11.59
C THR A 293 18.08 5.61 -13.03
N TYR A 294 19.37 5.80 -13.29
CA TYR A 294 19.93 5.70 -14.64
C TYR A 294 20.87 4.50 -14.84
N TYR A 295 20.82 3.51 -13.96
CA TYR A 295 21.72 2.35 -13.99
C TYR A 295 21.70 1.65 -15.35
N TYR A 296 20.51 1.41 -15.93
CA TYR A 296 20.39 0.75 -17.24
C TYR A 296 21.08 1.50 -18.40
N LEU A 297 21.32 2.80 -18.28
CA LEU A 297 22.05 3.59 -19.29
C LEU A 297 23.56 3.61 -19.06
N SER A 298 23.99 3.49 -17.80
CA SER A 298 25.40 3.60 -17.42
C SER A 298 25.69 2.65 -16.25
N PRO A 299 25.67 1.33 -16.49
CA PRO A 299 25.83 0.35 -15.43
C PRO A 299 27.23 0.42 -14.85
N ALA A 300 27.30 0.52 -13.53
CA ALA A 300 28.53 0.54 -12.74
C ALA A 300 28.39 -0.44 -11.56
N PRO A 301 28.35 -1.76 -11.81
CA PRO A 301 28.07 -2.78 -10.79
C PRO A 301 29.08 -2.80 -9.64
N GLU A 302 30.31 -2.34 -9.87
CA GLU A 302 31.33 -2.16 -8.82
C GLU A 302 30.91 -1.17 -7.72
N LEU A 303 29.95 -0.28 -7.98
CA LEU A 303 29.43 0.65 -6.97
C LEU A 303 28.42 0.01 -6.02
N THR A 304 27.98 -1.23 -6.27
CA THR A 304 26.92 -1.90 -5.48
C THR A 304 27.20 -1.94 -3.98
N PRO A 305 28.41 -2.29 -3.47
CA PRO A 305 28.68 -2.27 -2.03
C PRO A 305 28.56 -0.87 -1.42
N ALA A 306 29.03 0.17 -2.12
CA ALA A 306 28.91 1.56 -1.68
C ALA A 306 27.45 2.04 -1.73
N ALA A 307 26.68 1.60 -2.73
CA ALA A 307 25.27 1.92 -2.84
C ALA A 307 24.47 1.33 -1.68
N MET A 308 24.73 0.06 -1.32
CA MET A 308 24.10 -0.59 -0.18
C MET A 308 24.41 0.14 1.14
N HIS A 309 25.64 0.62 1.32
CA HIS A 309 26.02 1.42 2.47
C HIS A 309 25.22 2.73 2.56
N LEU A 310 25.15 3.48 1.46
CA LEU A 310 24.40 4.75 1.42
C LEU A 310 22.89 4.54 1.60
N LEU A 311 22.35 3.43 1.09
CA LEU A 311 20.95 3.05 1.34
C LEU A 311 20.67 2.79 2.82
N GLU A 312 21.62 2.18 3.55
CA GLU A 312 21.51 2.03 5.01
C GLU A 312 21.63 3.40 5.72
N GLU A 313 22.59 4.25 5.34
CA GLU A 313 22.76 5.58 5.95
C GLU A 313 21.51 6.49 5.77
N GLU A 314 20.68 6.22 4.77
CA GLU A 314 19.41 6.94 4.51
C GLU A 314 18.17 6.27 5.11
N ASP A 315 18.35 5.26 5.96
CA ASP A 315 17.27 4.42 6.52
C ASP A 315 16.37 3.83 5.40
N ALA A 316 16.92 3.60 4.20
CA ALA A 316 16.13 3.17 3.04
C ALA A 316 15.66 1.73 3.16
N PHE A 317 16.38 0.90 3.91
CA PHE A 317 15.99 -0.49 4.20
C PHE A 317 14.83 -0.58 5.20
N ASP A 318 14.70 0.39 6.11
CA ASP A 318 13.61 0.47 7.09
C ASP A 318 12.30 1.04 6.52
N LYS A 319 12.37 1.70 5.36
CA LYS A 319 11.22 2.35 4.70
C LYS A 319 10.42 1.33 3.89
N GLU A 320 9.20 1.01 4.35
CA GLU A 320 8.28 0.05 3.71
C GLU A 320 8.05 0.32 2.21
N ASN A 321 7.97 1.60 1.81
CA ASN A 321 7.78 1.98 0.41
C ASN A 321 9.07 2.02 -0.42
N ALA A 322 10.24 2.02 0.20
CA ALA A 322 11.53 2.03 -0.48
C ALA A 322 12.07 0.61 -0.68
N LEU A 323 11.80 -0.30 0.26
CA LEU A 323 12.35 -1.65 0.24
C LEU A 323 11.96 -2.48 -1.02
N PRO A 324 10.69 -2.51 -1.50
CA PRO A 324 10.33 -3.29 -2.69
C PRO A 324 11.10 -2.89 -3.96
N PRO A 325 11.17 -1.62 -4.35
CA PRO A 325 11.96 -1.24 -5.52
C PRO A 325 13.47 -1.38 -5.32
N ILE A 326 14.00 -1.14 -4.12
CA ILE A 326 15.43 -1.36 -3.83
C ILE A 326 15.79 -2.83 -3.97
N SER A 327 15.01 -3.73 -3.37
CA SER A 327 15.31 -5.16 -3.37
C SER A 327 15.18 -5.78 -4.76
N SER A 328 14.17 -5.36 -5.53
CA SER A 328 14.01 -5.81 -6.91
C SER A 328 15.13 -5.27 -7.82
N PHE A 329 15.52 -4.00 -7.69
CA PHE A 329 16.67 -3.41 -8.38
C PHE A 329 17.96 -4.21 -8.09
N LEU A 330 18.31 -4.38 -6.82
CA LEU A 330 19.50 -5.13 -6.41
C LEU A 330 19.45 -6.57 -6.92
N SER A 331 18.27 -7.22 -6.91
CA SER A 331 18.13 -8.58 -7.42
C SER A 331 18.50 -8.70 -8.90
N ARG A 332 18.20 -7.68 -9.71
CA ARG A 332 18.53 -7.67 -11.14
C ARG A 332 20.01 -7.39 -11.35
N VAL A 333 20.59 -6.46 -10.60
CA VAL A 333 22.04 -6.21 -10.60
C VAL A 333 22.81 -7.48 -10.23
N PHE A 334 22.35 -8.21 -9.21
CA PHE A 334 22.94 -9.49 -8.79
C PHE A 334 22.78 -10.56 -9.87
N LEU A 335 21.60 -10.69 -10.47
CA LEU A 335 21.35 -11.64 -11.56
C LEU A 335 22.25 -11.39 -12.78
N GLN A 336 22.56 -10.12 -13.09
CA GLN A 336 23.45 -9.74 -14.19
C GLN A 336 24.94 -9.93 -13.86
N ASN A 337 25.31 -10.15 -12.59
CA ASN A 337 26.70 -10.27 -12.12
C ASN A 337 26.85 -11.45 -11.13
N PRO A 338 26.48 -12.69 -11.52
CA PRO A 338 26.40 -13.83 -10.61
C PRO A 338 27.72 -14.16 -9.91
N GLU A 339 28.86 -13.92 -10.57
CA GLU A 339 30.20 -14.13 -10.03
C GLU A 339 30.57 -13.16 -8.90
N ARG A 340 29.89 -12.00 -8.82
CA ARG A 340 30.13 -10.97 -7.81
C ARG A 340 29.26 -11.12 -6.57
N ILE A 341 28.17 -11.88 -6.64
CA ILE A 341 27.20 -12.03 -5.55
C ILE A 341 27.89 -12.38 -4.23
N LYS A 342 28.74 -13.41 -4.22
CA LYS A 342 29.43 -13.84 -3.01
C LYS A 342 30.36 -12.76 -2.47
N VAL A 343 31.01 -12.00 -3.33
CA VAL A 343 31.88 -10.89 -2.94
C VAL A 343 31.04 -9.77 -2.32
N TRP A 344 29.94 -9.36 -2.97
CA TRP A 344 29.06 -8.31 -2.48
C TRP A 344 28.35 -8.66 -1.18
N VAL A 345 27.90 -9.90 -0.99
CA VAL A 345 27.33 -10.36 0.27
C VAL A 345 28.35 -10.24 1.40
N ASN A 346 29.57 -10.76 1.19
CA ASN A 346 30.63 -10.75 2.22
C ASN A 346 31.22 -9.36 2.48
N GLN A 347 31.30 -8.52 1.46
CA GLN A 347 31.87 -7.16 1.53
C GLN A 347 30.80 -6.07 1.67
N SER A 348 29.52 -6.45 1.87
CA SER A 348 28.47 -5.47 2.10
C SER A 348 28.80 -4.67 3.35
N LEU A 349 28.81 -3.35 3.20
CA LEU A 349 29.16 -2.39 4.25
C LEU A 349 27.94 -2.01 5.10
N ILE A 350 26.93 -2.88 5.13
CA ILE A 350 25.71 -2.68 5.92
C ILE A 350 25.81 -3.46 7.24
N THR A 351 25.02 -3.08 8.23
CA THR A 351 24.93 -3.76 9.53
C THR A 351 24.51 -5.23 9.39
N GLU A 352 24.93 -6.07 10.33
CA GLU A 352 24.54 -7.49 10.35
C GLU A 352 23.02 -7.70 10.47
N GLU A 353 22.29 -6.73 11.04
CA GLU A 353 20.84 -6.71 11.10
C GLU A 353 20.24 -6.55 9.69
N HIS A 354 20.60 -5.48 8.98
CA HIS A 354 20.13 -5.27 7.60
C HIS A 354 20.63 -6.33 6.62
N LYS A 355 21.82 -6.94 6.83
CA LYS A 355 22.24 -8.11 6.04
C LYS A 355 21.23 -9.25 6.15
N LYS A 356 20.75 -9.54 7.37
CA LYS A 356 19.81 -10.63 7.62
C LYS A 356 18.41 -10.33 7.09
N GLU A 357 18.01 -9.07 7.07
CA GLU A 357 16.69 -8.66 6.58
C GLU A 357 16.63 -8.54 5.05
N VAL A 358 17.60 -7.85 4.45
CA VAL A 358 17.54 -7.42 3.04
C VAL A 358 18.12 -8.46 2.09
N LEU A 359 19.29 -9.05 2.42
CA LEU A 359 19.99 -9.92 1.47
C LEU A 359 19.23 -11.20 1.13
N PRO A 360 18.57 -11.91 2.06
CA PRO A 360 17.78 -13.08 1.69
C PRO A 360 16.68 -12.77 0.67
N LEU A 361 15.99 -11.63 0.82
CA LEU A 361 14.98 -11.17 -0.14
C LEU A 361 15.61 -10.90 -1.51
N VAL A 362 16.67 -10.09 -1.58
CA VAL A 362 17.39 -9.75 -2.83
C VAL A 362 17.87 -11.01 -3.55
N LEU A 363 18.53 -11.92 -2.82
CA LEU A 363 19.11 -13.15 -3.34
C LEU A 363 18.04 -14.11 -3.86
N ARG A 364 16.93 -14.29 -3.12
CA ARG A 364 15.82 -15.14 -3.56
C ARG A 364 15.12 -14.59 -4.80
N LEU A 365 14.97 -13.27 -4.91
CA LEU A 365 14.39 -12.63 -6.09
C LEU A 365 15.23 -12.88 -7.35
N THR A 366 16.55 -13.13 -7.24
CA THR A 366 17.40 -13.48 -8.40
C THR A 366 16.99 -14.78 -9.09
N ARG A 367 16.38 -15.72 -8.35
CA ARG A 367 16.06 -17.09 -8.78
C ARG A 367 17.27 -17.93 -9.23
N LEU A 368 18.51 -17.48 -8.98
CA LEU A 368 19.70 -18.28 -9.21
C LEU A 368 19.88 -19.32 -8.10
N PRO A 369 20.11 -20.61 -8.42
CA PRO A 369 20.31 -21.64 -7.40
C PRO A 369 21.43 -21.30 -6.41
N ALA A 370 22.54 -20.74 -6.90
CA ALA A 370 23.67 -20.34 -6.06
C ALA A 370 23.32 -19.17 -5.11
N ALA A 371 22.53 -18.19 -5.56
CA ALA A 371 22.09 -17.09 -4.74
C ALA A 371 21.06 -17.54 -3.69
N ILE A 372 20.15 -18.46 -4.06
CA ILE A 372 19.21 -19.06 -3.12
C ILE A 372 19.96 -19.83 -2.02
N ALA A 373 21.00 -20.60 -2.37
CA ALA A 373 21.82 -21.29 -1.38
C ALA A 373 22.56 -20.32 -0.43
N GLU A 374 22.99 -19.16 -0.94
CA GLU A 374 23.57 -18.10 -0.12
C GLU A 374 22.52 -17.48 0.81
N ALA A 375 21.30 -17.21 0.33
CA ALA A 375 20.18 -16.73 1.13
C ALA A 375 19.86 -17.69 2.29
N GLU A 376 19.76 -18.99 1.99
CA GLU A 376 19.56 -20.05 2.98
C GLU A 376 20.69 -20.10 4.02
N THR A 377 21.92 -19.77 3.62
CA THR A 377 23.07 -19.72 4.53
C THR A 377 22.93 -18.57 5.52
N ILE A 378 22.53 -17.38 5.07
CA ILE A 378 22.24 -16.22 5.93
C ILE A 378 21.07 -16.54 6.87
N GLU A 379 20.00 -17.11 6.32
CA GLU A 379 18.76 -17.45 7.02
C GLU A 379 18.92 -18.51 8.13
N LYS A 380 19.94 -19.38 8.06
CA LYS A 380 20.23 -20.35 9.14
C LYS A 380 20.43 -19.68 10.50
N SER A 381 20.90 -18.43 10.51
CA SER A 381 21.10 -17.64 11.72
C SER A 381 19.84 -16.88 12.17
N ILE A 382 18.75 -16.95 11.40
CA ILE A 382 17.48 -16.24 11.61
C ILE A 382 16.43 -17.25 12.08
N PRO A 383 15.67 -16.98 13.16
CA PRO A 383 14.52 -17.79 13.55
C PRO A 383 13.55 -17.96 12.39
N SER A 384 13.02 -19.18 12.17
CA SER A 384 12.16 -19.46 11.00
C SER A 384 10.93 -18.55 10.89
N ALA A 385 10.40 -18.07 12.02
CA ALA A 385 9.26 -17.15 12.07
C ALA A 385 9.61 -15.72 11.60
N GLU A 386 10.89 -15.37 11.55
CA GLU A 386 11.42 -14.05 11.19
C GLU A 386 12.03 -14.05 9.78
N ARG A 387 12.08 -15.20 9.10
CA ARG A 387 12.61 -15.30 7.73
C ARG A 387 11.64 -14.73 6.71
N VAL A 388 12.16 -13.94 5.79
CA VAL A 388 11.41 -13.41 4.65
C VAL A 388 11.31 -14.49 3.56
N ASN A 389 10.14 -15.10 3.43
CA ASN A 389 9.85 -16.02 2.33
C ASN A 389 9.23 -15.25 1.15
N THR A 390 9.93 -15.24 0.00
CA THR A 390 9.41 -14.65 -1.24
C THR A 390 9.02 -15.72 -2.26
N HIS A 391 7.73 -15.74 -2.60
CA HIS A 391 7.16 -16.58 -3.66
C HIS A 391 7.13 -15.86 -5.03
N LEU A 392 7.64 -14.62 -5.09
CA LEU A 392 7.55 -13.77 -6.28
C LEU A 392 8.61 -14.12 -7.33
N ASP A 393 8.18 -14.49 -8.53
CA ASP A 393 9.08 -14.68 -9.66
C ASP A 393 9.13 -13.41 -10.52
N LEU A 394 10.24 -12.67 -10.43
CA LEU A 394 10.50 -11.46 -11.20
C LEU A 394 11.32 -11.74 -12.48
N SER A 395 11.49 -13.01 -12.86
CA SER A 395 12.22 -13.38 -14.07
C SER A 395 11.49 -12.83 -15.30
N PRO A 396 12.18 -12.13 -16.22
CA PRO A 396 11.54 -11.50 -17.37
C PRO A 396 10.72 -12.45 -18.26
N ASP A 397 11.08 -13.74 -18.32
CA ASP A 397 10.38 -14.81 -19.05
C ASP A 397 9.17 -15.40 -18.30
N LYS A 398 8.91 -14.94 -17.07
CA LYS A 398 7.79 -15.35 -16.21
C LYS A 398 6.84 -14.20 -15.87
N LEU A 399 7.03 -13.03 -16.47
CA LEU A 399 6.22 -11.84 -16.23
C LEU A 399 4.75 -11.99 -16.65
N ASP A 400 4.44 -12.89 -17.57
CA ASP A 400 3.07 -13.25 -17.92
C ASP A 400 2.32 -13.86 -16.73
N THR A 401 2.99 -14.72 -15.96
CA THR A 401 2.46 -15.35 -14.74
C THR A 401 2.57 -14.48 -13.49
N PHE A 402 3.40 -13.44 -13.51
CA PHE A 402 3.51 -12.51 -12.39
C PHE A 402 2.17 -11.78 -12.13
N TYR A 403 1.63 -11.92 -10.92
CA TYR A 403 0.36 -11.31 -10.53
C TYR A 403 0.59 -10.00 -9.77
N ILE A 404 0.09 -8.89 -10.32
CA ILE A 404 0.12 -7.58 -9.66
C ILE A 404 -1.09 -7.47 -8.73
N SER A 405 -0.81 -7.43 -7.43
CA SER A 405 -1.80 -7.46 -6.35
C SER A 405 -1.74 -6.22 -5.44
N ALA A 406 -0.62 -5.49 -5.46
CA ALA A 406 -0.38 -4.30 -4.66
C ALA A 406 0.40 -3.22 -5.43
N ALA A 407 0.36 -1.97 -4.96
CA ALA A 407 1.14 -0.88 -5.55
C ALA A 407 2.66 -1.14 -5.46
N SER A 408 3.12 -1.80 -4.40
CA SER A 408 4.51 -2.23 -4.24
C SER A 408 5.00 -3.16 -5.36
N ASP A 409 4.11 -3.91 -6.00
CA ASP A 409 4.47 -4.76 -7.15
C ASP A 409 4.85 -3.89 -8.36
N LEU A 410 4.21 -2.72 -8.52
CA LEU A 410 4.61 -1.75 -9.55
C LEU A 410 5.99 -1.18 -9.25
N ASP A 411 6.26 -0.86 -7.98
CA ASP A 411 7.57 -0.36 -7.56
C ASP A 411 8.66 -1.42 -7.79
N MET A 412 8.36 -2.70 -7.54
CA MET A 412 9.27 -3.80 -7.85
C MET A 412 9.55 -3.92 -9.36
N LEU A 413 8.54 -3.76 -10.21
CA LEU A 413 8.72 -3.73 -11.66
C LEU A 413 9.54 -2.52 -12.11
N TRP A 414 9.37 -1.36 -11.46
CA TRP A 414 10.23 -0.19 -11.69
C TRP A 414 11.68 -0.45 -11.29
N GLY A 415 11.93 -0.98 -10.09
CA GLY A 415 13.29 -1.36 -9.66
C GLY A 415 13.96 -2.32 -10.65
N CYS A 416 13.22 -3.31 -11.13
CA CYS A 416 13.69 -4.21 -12.19
C CYS A 416 14.01 -3.49 -13.51
N PHE A 417 13.15 -2.58 -13.96
CA PHE A 417 13.39 -1.78 -15.16
C PHE A 417 14.63 -0.91 -15.01
N LEU A 418 14.79 -0.19 -13.89
CA LEU A 418 15.91 0.73 -13.68
C LEU A 418 17.26 0.00 -13.67
N ALA A 419 17.29 -1.25 -13.19
CA ALA A 419 18.47 -2.09 -13.21
C ALA A 419 18.80 -2.69 -14.59
N THR A 420 17.80 -2.90 -15.46
CA THR A 420 17.98 -3.73 -16.67
C THR A 420 17.72 -3.00 -17.99
N GLY A 421 16.90 -1.96 -17.98
CA GLY A 421 16.33 -1.35 -19.17
C GLY A 421 15.34 -2.25 -19.92
N ASP A 422 14.97 -3.41 -19.35
CA ASP A 422 14.11 -4.39 -20.01
C ASP A 422 12.67 -3.86 -20.08
N ARG A 423 12.26 -3.56 -21.32
CA ARG A 423 10.93 -3.02 -21.63
C ARG A 423 9.78 -3.89 -21.14
N ARG A 424 9.99 -5.20 -20.94
CA ARG A 424 8.92 -6.11 -20.48
C ARG A 424 8.38 -5.73 -19.11
N TYR A 425 9.20 -5.16 -18.23
CA TYR A 425 8.75 -4.68 -16.92
C TYR A 425 7.79 -3.48 -17.07
N VAL A 426 8.12 -2.51 -17.94
CA VAL A 426 7.25 -1.37 -18.25
C VAL A 426 5.97 -1.83 -18.95
N ALA A 427 6.08 -2.75 -19.91
CA ALA A 427 4.93 -3.34 -20.58
C ALA A 427 4.00 -4.07 -19.58
N LYS A 428 4.56 -4.72 -18.56
CA LYS A 428 3.77 -5.35 -17.48
C LYS A 428 3.04 -4.30 -16.64
N ILE A 429 3.66 -3.18 -16.29
CA ILE A 429 2.99 -2.05 -15.61
C ILE A 429 1.86 -1.48 -16.47
N ILE A 430 2.07 -1.33 -17.78
CA ILE A 430 1.05 -0.85 -18.72
C ILE A 430 -0.23 -1.71 -18.68
N THR A 431 -0.14 -3.02 -18.40
CA THR A 431 -1.32 -3.89 -18.32
C THR A 431 -2.32 -3.50 -17.22
N THR A 432 -1.90 -2.70 -16.24
CA THR A 432 -2.77 -2.27 -15.12
C THR A 432 -3.40 -0.89 -15.36
N VAL A 433 -2.99 -0.16 -16.39
CA VAL A 433 -3.55 1.17 -16.74
C VAL A 433 -5.08 1.15 -16.86
N PRO A 434 -5.73 0.16 -17.52
CA PRO A 434 -7.18 0.09 -17.59
C PRO A 434 -7.87 0.01 -16.23
N TRP A 435 -7.19 -0.49 -15.20
CA TRP A 435 -7.79 -0.65 -13.88
C TRP A 435 -8.15 0.69 -13.25
N SER A 436 -7.48 1.78 -13.64
CA SER A 436 -7.80 3.15 -13.19
C SER A 436 -9.19 3.64 -13.61
N LYS A 437 -9.78 3.01 -14.63
CA LYS A 437 -11.07 3.41 -15.23
C LYS A 437 -12.22 2.47 -14.93
N LYS A 438 -11.93 1.28 -14.43
CA LYS A 438 -12.97 0.30 -14.13
C LYS A 438 -13.68 0.74 -12.86
N LEU A 439 -14.80 1.44 -13.05
CA LEU A 439 -15.76 1.84 -12.00
C LEU A 439 -16.51 0.63 -11.39
N THR A 440 -16.23 -0.57 -11.89
CA THR A 440 -16.68 -1.85 -11.33
C THR A 440 -15.44 -2.71 -11.03
N GLY A 441 -15.24 -3.05 -9.76
CA GLY A 441 -14.10 -3.85 -9.30
C GLY A 441 -13.51 -3.42 -7.96
N SER A 442 -12.48 -4.16 -7.52
CA SER A 442 -11.79 -3.94 -6.24
C SER A 442 -11.10 -2.56 -6.18
N ILE A 443 -11.35 -1.79 -5.12
CA ILE A 443 -10.68 -0.51 -4.80
C ILE A 443 -9.16 -0.59 -4.93
N ASN A 444 -8.59 -1.72 -4.51
CA ASN A 444 -7.14 -1.96 -4.63
C ASN A 444 -6.70 -1.98 -6.10
N LYS A 445 -7.47 -2.58 -7.01
CA LYS A 445 -7.15 -2.57 -8.45
C LYS A 445 -7.24 -1.18 -9.05
N ILE A 446 -8.23 -0.37 -8.65
CA ILE A 446 -8.36 1.02 -9.11
C ILE A 446 -7.16 1.84 -8.63
N ALA A 447 -6.79 1.72 -7.35
CA ALA A 447 -5.63 2.39 -6.78
C ALA A 447 -4.32 1.98 -7.47
N ILE A 448 -4.14 0.69 -7.76
CA ILE A 448 -2.99 0.18 -8.52
C ILE A 448 -2.97 0.77 -9.94
N GLY A 449 -4.11 0.79 -10.63
CA GLY A 449 -4.20 1.38 -11.97
C GLY A 449 -3.89 2.88 -11.97
N ALA A 450 -4.39 3.62 -10.98
CA ALA A 450 -4.08 5.04 -10.82
C ALA A 450 -2.59 5.28 -10.53
N ALA A 451 -1.98 4.46 -9.67
CA ALA A 451 -0.55 4.49 -9.40
C ALA A 451 0.29 4.16 -10.65
N ALA A 452 -0.18 3.24 -11.49
CA ALA A 452 0.46 2.94 -12.78
C ALA A 452 0.39 4.14 -13.74
N VAL A 453 -0.78 4.77 -13.91
CA VAL A 453 -0.92 5.98 -14.75
C VAL A 453 0.02 7.10 -14.28
N TRP A 454 0.04 7.37 -12.97
CA TRP A 454 0.91 8.40 -12.40
C TRP A 454 2.40 8.08 -12.59
N SER A 455 2.82 6.86 -12.23
CA SER A 455 4.23 6.48 -12.30
C SER A 455 4.74 6.36 -13.74
N LEU A 456 3.93 5.88 -14.69
CA LEU A 456 4.26 5.90 -16.12
C LEU A 456 4.42 7.34 -16.63
N THR A 457 3.55 8.26 -16.22
CA THR A 457 3.66 9.68 -16.59
C THR A 457 4.96 10.28 -16.06
N SER A 458 5.24 10.12 -14.75
CA SER A 458 6.45 10.67 -14.13
C SER A 458 7.72 10.09 -14.74
N ASN A 459 7.80 8.76 -14.90
CA ASN A 459 8.97 8.11 -15.46
C ASN A 459 9.15 8.42 -16.96
N ALA A 460 8.07 8.66 -17.73
CA ALA A 460 8.18 9.08 -19.13
C ALA A 460 8.72 10.52 -19.29
N GLN A 461 8.53 11.39 -18.29
CA GLN A 461 9.16 12.71 -18.26
C GLN A 461 10.68 12.58 -18.10
N GLN A 462 11.11 11.66 -17.22
CA GLN A 462 12.51 11.50 -16.81
C GLN A 462 13.32 10.57 -17.73
N HIS A 463 12.69 9.55 -18.31
CA HIS A 463 13.34 8.51 -19.10
C HIS A 463 12.85 8.50 -20.55
N LYS A 464 13.76 8.81 -21.48
CA LYS A 464 13.47 8.74 -22.93
C LYS A 464 13.01 7.34 -23.36
N LEU A 465 13.61 6.29 -22.79
CA LEU A 465 13.24 4.91 -23.10
C LEU A 465 11.81 4.57 -22.66
N VAL A 466 11.36 5.05 -21.49
CA VAL A 466 9.97 4.84 -21.03
C VAL A 466 8.99 5.54 -21.95
N LEU A 467 9.26 6.78 -22.35
CA LEU A 467 8.44 7.50 -23.33
C LEU A 467 8.37 6.77 -24.68
N GLN A 468 9.49 6.22 -25.14
CA GLN A 468 9.55 5.41 -26.37
C GLN A 468 8.69 4.14 -26.22
N ILE A 469 8.84 3.40 -25.12
CA ILE A 469 8.04 2.19 -24.85
C ILE A 469 6.55 2.54 -24.86
N LEU A 470 6.12 3.61 -24.19
CA LEU A 470 4.72 4.03 -24.19
C LEU A 470 4.20 4.31 -25.60
N LYS A 471 4.98 4.98 -26.46
CA LYS A 471 4.61 5.25 -27.86
C LYS A 471 4.46 3.97 -28.68
N GLU A 472 5.41 3.04 -28.53
CA GLU A 472 5.38 1.74 -29.20
C GLU A 472 4.19 0.89 -28.73
N GLU A 473 3.94 0.84 -27.42
CA GLU A 473 2.82 0.12 -26.82
C GLU A 473 1.46 0.74 -27.19
N SER A 474 1.37 2.08 -27.25
CA SER A 474 0.17 2.79 -27.73
C SER A 474 -0.15 2.49 -29.20
N ALA A 475 0.88 2.33 -30.03
CA ALA A 475 0.71 1.93 -31.43
C ALA A 475 0.32 0.44 -31.57
N ALA A 476 0.86 -0.42 -30.69
CA ALA A 476 0.65 -1.86 -30.75
C ALA A 476 -0.66 -2.35 -30.10
N LYS A 477 -1.26 -1.56 -29.18
CA LYS A 477 -2.46 -1.94 -28.41
C LYS A 477 -3.59 -0.93 -28.61
N PRO A 478 -4.40 -1.07 -29.68
CA PRO A 478 -5.50 -0.15 -29.98
C PRO A 478 -6.45 0.09 -28.81
N GLU A 479 -6.70 -0.93 -27.99
CA GLU A 479 -7.56 -0.88 -26.81
C GLU A 479 -7.00 0.01 -25.68
N LEU A 480 -5.68 0.21 -25.62
CA LEU A 480 -5.01 1.09 -24.65
C LEU A 480 -4.58 2.43 -25.23
N GLN A 481 -4.65 2.58 -26.56
CA GLN A 481 -4.07 3.71 -27.29
C GLN A 481 -4.51 5.06 -26.73
N TYR A 482 -5.79 5.23 -26.43
CA TYR A 482 -6.31 6.48 -25.87
C TYR A 482 -5.66 6.84 -24.52
N ASP A 483 -5.47 5.86 -23.63
CA ASP A 483 -4.90 6.09 -22.30
C ASP A 483 -3.41 6.33 -22.34
N LEU A 484 -2.71 5.55 -23.15
CA LEU A 484 -1.28 5.72 -23.34
C LEU A 484 -0.97 7.05 -24.02
N ASN A 485 -1.76 7.48 -25.01
CA ASN A 485 -1.62 8.80 -25.62
C ASN A 485 -1.83 9.93 -24.61
N LYS A 486 -2.81 9.82 -23.70
CA LYS A 486 -2.97 10.80 -22.61
C LYS A 486 -1.75 10.87 -21.68
N ILE A 487 -1.18 9.73 -21.32
CA ILE A 487 0.05 9.65 -20.51
C ILE A 487 1.22 10.29 -21.26
N ILE A 488 1.41 9.93 -22.53
CA ILE A 488 2.47 10.46 -23.42
C ILE A 488 2.35 11.99 -23.53
N GLU A 489 1.17 12.51 -23.85
CA GLU A 489 0.94 13.95 -23.97
C GLU A 489 1.25 14.70 -22.67
N LYS A 490 0.85 14.15 -21.52
CA LYS A 490 1.15 14.75 -20.21
C LYS A 490 2.66 14.72 -19.92
N ALA A 491 3.34 13.65 -20.29
CA ALA A 491 4.77 13.52 -20.10
C ALA A 491 5.56 14.50 -20.99
N GLU A 492 5.13 14.70 -22.24
CA GLU A 492 5.80 15.61 -23.18
C GLU A 492 5.58 17.09 -22.84
N LYS A 493 4.41 17.45 -22.29
CA LYS A 493 4.09 18.84 -21.88
C LYS A 493 4.91 19.35 -20.68
N ALA A 494 5.58 18.46 -19.95
CA ALA A 494 6.37 18.82 -18.77
C ALA A 494 7.86 19.05 -19.09
N LYS A 495 8.30 18.83 -20.35
CA LYS A 495 9.62 19.22 -20.86
C LYS A 495 9.56 20.62 -21.46
#